data_AF-A0A0G2E659-F1
#
_entry.id   AF-A0A0G2E659-F1
#
_cell.length_a   1.000
_cell.length_b   1.000
_cell.length_c   1.000
_cell.angle_alpha   90.00
_cell.angle_beta   90.00
_cell.angle_gamma   90.00
#
_symmetry.space_group_name_H-M   'P 1'
#
loop_
_entity.id
_entity.type
_entity.pdbx_description
1 polymer ?
#
loop_
_entity_poly.entity_id
_entity_poly.type
_entity_poly.pdbx_seq_one_letter_code
_entity_poly.pdbx_strand_id
1 'polypeptide(L)'
;MKYPPVFISPKVLDAYVTTQSVLEQPESFPEVLHLYANKPVATPNTSPVKYRNPSPNNPTAAVPSDVANRALDAAINVKDLHMALTIIELTFRQPAYRRALIIRKVVPPFMGLALAPGAAYVLASKFADYQQVVNPQSATQMAMIGIMTYVGAVSTIGIVAVTTANDQMDRISWAQGMALSERYLREEERAALDRIAQAWGFKDPNRKGEEEGEEWDELREWAGLRGMVLDKVELMEGMQ
;
A
#
# COMPACT_ATOMS: atom_id res chain seq x y z
N MET A 1 -20.88 14.70 -16.37
CA MET A 1 -21.19 13.64 -15.37
C MET A 1 -22.56 13.07 -15.67
N LYS A 2 -22.65 11.85 -16.22
CA LYS A 2 -23.89 11.33 -16.82
C LYS A 2 -25.04 11.06 -15.84
N TYR A 3 -24.80 10.83 -14.54
CA TYR A 3 -25.87 10.66 -13.52
C TYR A 3 -25.41 11.10 -12.10
N PRO A 4 -25.69 12.36 -11.69
CA PRO A 4 -25.37 12.89 -10.35
C PRO A 4 -25.99 12.15 -9.14
N PRO A 5 -27.20 11.56 -9.19
CA PRO A 5 -27.88 11.11 -7.96
C PRO A 5 -27.38 9.77 -7.42
N VAL A 6 -26.62 8.99 -8.18
CA VAL A 6 -26.25 7.61 -7.80
C VAL A 6 -24.94 7.60 -7.02
N PHE A 7 -24.98 7.31 -5.73
CA PHE A 7 -23.76 7.11 -4.93
C PHE A 7 -23.08 5.77 -5.27
N ILE A 8 -21.77 5.79 -5.52
CA ILE A 8 -21.00 4.57 -5.73
C ILE A 8 -20.46 4.11 -4.37
N SER A 9 -21.10 3.10 -3.80
CA SER A 9 -20.59 2.48 -2.58
C SER A 9 -19.41 1.52 -2.87
N PRO A 10 -18.54 1.22 -1.90
CA PRO A 10 -17.44 0.28 -2.10
C PRO A 10 -17.91 -1.11 -2.58
N LYS A 11 -19.07 -1.58 -2.10
CA LYS A 11 -19.67 -2.85 -2.52
C LYS A 11 -20.14 -2.83 -3.98
N VAL A 12 -20.66 -1.69 -4.43
CA VAL A 12 -21.09 -1.50 -5.82
C VAL A 12 -19.87 -1.47 -6.74
N LEU A 13 -18.80 -0.78 -6.31
CA LEU A 13 -17.53 -0.78 -7.05
C LEU A 13 -16.96 -2.19 -7.18
N ASP A 14 -16.90 -2.94 -6.08
CA ASP A 14 -16.39 -4.32 -6.05
C ASP A 14 -17.21 -5.25 -6.95
N ALA A 15 -18.53 -5.21 -6.86
CA ALA A 15 -19.41 -6.00 -7.72
C ALA A 15 -19.24 -5.64 -9.21
N TYR A 16 -19.13 -4.35 -9.52
CA TYR A 16 -18.91 -3.88 -10.88
C TYR A 16 -17.57 -4.35 -11.45
N VAL A 17 -16.47 -4.10 -10.74
CA VAL A 17 -15.12 -4.53 -11.16
C VAL A 17 -15.10 -6.04 -11.35
N THR A 18 -15.64 -6.80 -10.39
CA THR A 18 -15.69 -8.27 -10.50
C THR A 18 -16.48 -8.73 -11.71
N THR A 19 -17.63 -8.13 -11.99
CA THR A 19 -18.46 -8.51 -13.14
C THR A 19 -17.74 -8.20 -14.45
N GLN A 20 -17.15 -7.01 -14.58
CA GLN A 20 -16.44 -6.62 -15.78
C GLN A 20 -15.13 -7.39 -16.00
N SER A 21 -14.45 -7.77 -14.91
CA SER A 21 -13.29 -8.67 -14.97
C SER A 21 -13.68 -10.05 -15.52
N VAL A 22 -14.84 -10.58 -15.13
CA VAL A 22 -15.37 -11.86 -15.63
C VAL A 22 -15.83 -11.76 -17.08
N LEU A 23 -16.35 -10.60 -17.49
CA LEU A 23 -16.75 -10.33 -18.87
C LEU A 23 -15.58 -9.96 -19.79
N GLU A 24 -14.36 -9.85 -19.26
CA GLU A 24 -13.16 -9.44 -20.00
C GLU A 24 -13.32 -8.06 -20.70
N GLN A 25 -14.10 -7.15 -20.10
CA GLN A 25 -14.37 -5.80 -20.62
C GLN A 25 -13.88 -4.69 -19.67
N PRO A 26 -12.55 -4.55 -19.49
CA PRO A 26 -11.96 -3.62 -18.54
C PRO A 26 -11.91 -2.15 -19.01
N GLU A 27 -12.28 -1.84 -20.26
CA GLU A 27 -12.14 -0.51 -20.89
C GLU A 27 -12.72 0.65 -20.05
N SER A 28 -13.76 0.35 -19.27
CA SER A 28 -14.47 1.29 -18.40
C SER A 28 -13.83 1.52 -17.02
N PHE A 29 -12.81 0.75 -16.64
CA PHE A 29 -12.20 0.82 -15.31
C PHE A 29 -11.61 2.18 -14.97
N PRO A 30 -10.83 2.84 -15.85
CA PRO A 30 -10.31 4.17 -15.55
C PRO A 30 -11.41 5.17 -15.23
N GLU A 31 -12.50 5.17 -16.01
CA GLU A 31 -13.62 6.10 -15.77
C GLU A 31 -14.29 5.82 -14.42
N VAL A 32 -14.58 4.55 -14.10
CA VAL A 32 -15.29 4.20 -12.88
C VAL A 32 -14.43 4.43 -11.63
N LEU A 33 -13.14 4.14 -11.68
CA LEU A 33 -12.21 4.41 -10.58
C LEU A 33 -12.06 5.92 -10.34
N HIS A 34 -11.95 6.71 -11.42
CA HIS A 34 -11.93 8.16 -11.31
C HIS A 34 -13.24 8.72 -10.75
N LEU A 35 -14.39 8.19 -11.18
CA LEU A 35 -15.69 8.57 -10.65
C LEU A 35 -15.86 8.20 -9.18
N TYR A 36 -15.38 7.05 -8.74
CA TYR A 36 -15.48 6.63 -7.33
C TYR A 36 -14.86 7.66 -6.37
N ALA A 37 -13.71 8.24 -6.73
CA ALA A 37 -13.04 9.26 -5.93
C ALA A 37 -13.67 10.66 -6.05
N ASN A 38 -14.14 11.02 -7.25
CA ASN A 38 -14.49 12.42 -7.58
C ASN A 38 -16.00 12.69 -7.72
N LYS A 39 -16.86 11.67 -7.61
CA LYS A 39 -18.30 11.84 -7.83
C LYS A 39 -18.99 12.63 -6.70
N PRO A 40 -19.73 13.71 -7.02
CA PRO A 40 -20.50 14.46 -6.05
C PRO A 40 -21.49 13.59 -5.29
N VAL A 41 -21.55 13.75 -3.97
CA VAL A 41 -22.47 13.00 -3.10
C VAL A 41 -23.61 13.91 -2.69
N ALA A 42 -24.85 13.45 -2.88
CA ALA A 42 -26.03 14.19 -2.45
C ALA A 42 -26.06 14.29 -0.91
N THR A 43 -26.29 15.49 -0.38
CA THR A 43 -26.46 15.66 1.07
C THR A 43 -27.87 15.24 1.47
N PRO A 44 -28.01 14.34 2.46
CA PRO A 44 -29.33 13.89 2.90
C PRO A 44 -30.15 15.08 3.44
N ASN A 45 -31.47 15.01 3.27
CA ASN A 45 -32.43 15.99 3.81
C ASN A 45 -32.27 17.43 3.29
N THR A 46 -31.89 17.61 2.02
CA THR A 46 -31.86 18.94 1.37
C THR A 46 -32.90 19.04 0.25
N SER A 47 -33.67 20.12 0.25
CA SER A 47 -34.60 20.48 -0.82
C SER A 47 -34.33 21.94 -1.25
N PRO A 48 -33.87 22.21 -2.48
CA PRO A 48 -33.48 21.25 -3.53
C PRO A 48 -32.24 20.40 -3.14
N VAL A 49 -32.05 19.26 -3.81
CA VAL A 49 -30.92 18.35 -3.56
C VAL A 49 -29.60 19.09 -3.74
N LYS A 50 -28.87 19.25 -2.64
CA LYS A 50 -27.51 19.83 -2.68
C LYS A 50 -26.50 18.71 -2.83
N TYR A 51 -25.51 18.94 -3.68
CA TYR A 51 -24.40 18.02 -3.86
C TYR A 51 -23.18 18.58 -3.17
N ARG A 52 -22.45 17.71 -2.46
CA ARG A 52 -21.15 18.01 -1.90
C ARG A 52 -20.09 17.37 -2.77
N ASN A 53 -19.06 18.14 -3.12
CA ASN A 53 -17.87 17.58 -3.76
C ASN A 53 -17.16 16.67 -2.75
N PRO A 54 -16.90 15.40 -3.08
CA PRO A 54 -16.11 14.54 -2.23
C PRO A 54 -14.72 15.14 -2.07
N SER A 55 -14.08 14.88 -0.93
CA SER A 55 -12.67 15.20 -0.77
C SER A 55 -11.86 14.03 -1.32
N PRO A 56 -11.08 14.20 -2.40
CA PRO A 56 -10.21 13.15 -2.94
C PRO A 56 -9.10 12.73 -1.96
N ASN A 57 -8.95 13.48 -0.86
CA ASN A 57 -7.99 13.24 0.21
C ASN A 57 -8.61 12.48 1.40
N ASN A 58 -9.88 12.09 1.33
CA ASN A 58 -10.53 11.36 2.41
C ASN A 58 -10.18 9.87 2.32
N PRO A 59 -9.61 9.24 3.38
CA PRO A 59 -9.27 7.81 3.37
C PRO A 59 -10.48 6.90 3.12
N THR A 60 -11.71 7.33 3.41
CA THR A 60 -12.92 6.52 3.13
C THR A 60 -13.24 6.42 1.64
N ALA A 61 -12.68 7.32 0.82
CA ALA A 61 -12.81 7.31 -0.64
C ALA A 61 -11.67 6.52 -1.32
N ALA A 62 -10.81 5.86 -0.55
CA ALA A 62 -9.78 4.99 -1.10
C ALA A 62 -10.39 3.75 -1.75
N VAL A 63 -9.87 3.35 -2.91
CA VAL A 63 -10.20 2.07 -3.54
C VAL A 63 -9.55 0.95 -2.73
N PRO A 64 -10.29 -0.11 -2.35
CA PRO A 64 -9.70 -1.25 -1.65
C PRO A 64 -8.61 -1.94 -2.49
N SER A 65 -7.55 -2.41 -1.83
CA SER A 65 -6.42 -3.10 -2.50
C SER A 65 -6.88 -4.28 -3.35
N ASP A 66 -7.86 -5.05 -2.88
CA ASP A 66 -8.31 -6.27 -3.55
C ASP A 66 -9.06 -5.95 -4.84
N VAL A 67 -9.85 -4.88 -4.82
CA VAL A 67 -10.58 -4.37 -5.99
C VAL A 67 -9.60 -3.80 -7.01
N ALA A 68 -8.60 -3.02 -6.56
CA ALA A 68 -7.56 -2.49 -7.41
C ALA A 68 -6.73 -3.59 -8.09
N ASN A 69 -6.35 -4.61 -7.32
CA ASN A 69 -5.61 -5.78 -7.84
C ASN A 69 -6.44 -6.57 -8.86
N ARG A 70 -7.74 -6.75 -8.64
CA ARG A 70 -8.62 -7.44 -9.59
C ARG A 70 -8.81 -6.65 -10.89
N ALA A 71 -8.95 -5.33 -10.79
CA ALA A 71 -8.99 -4.46 -11.96
C ALA A 71 -7.69 -4.53 -12.75
N LEU A 72 -6.55 -4.54 -12.05
CA LEU A 72 -5.23 -4.69 -12.65
C LEU A 72 -5.06 -6.03 -13.37
N ASP A 73 -5.48 -7.13 -12.75
CA ASP A 73 -5.42 -8.47 -13.37
C ASP A 73 -6.23 -8.55 -14.66
N ALA A 74 -7.43 -7.97 -14.66
CA ALA A 74 -8.24 -7.90 -15.87
C ALA A 74 -7.60 -7.04 -16.97
N ALA A 75 -6.90 -5.95 -16.62
CA ALA A 75 -6.14 -5.17 -17.59
C ALA A 75 -4.91 -5.92 -18.13
N ILE A 76 -4.20 -6.65 -17.27
CA ILE A 76 -3.09 -7.54 -17.67
C ILE A 76 -3.57 -8.62 -18.65
N ASN A 77 -4.75 -9.19 -18.41
CA ASN A 77 -5.32 -10.23 -19.26
C ASN A 77 -5.68 -9.71 -20.66
N VAL A 78 -6.21 -8.49 -20.75
CA VAL A 78 -6.53 -7.83 -22.03
C VAL A 78 -5.28 -7.27 -22.73
N LYS A 79 -4.12 -7.30 -22.06
CA LYS A 79 -2.83 -6.84 -22.61
C LYS A 79 -2.82 -5.37 -23.03
N ASP A 80 -3.51 -4.53 -22.26
CA ASP A 80 -3.48 -3.08 -22.43
C ASP A 80 -2.62 -2.45 -21.32
N LEU A 81 -1.40 -2.01 -21.69
CA LEU A 81 -0.44 -1.45 -20.75
C LEU A 81 -0.93 -0.10 -20.23
N HIS A 82 -1.42 0.76 -21.11
CA HIS A 82 -1.83 2.10 -20.76
C HIS A 82 -2.97 2.09 -19.73
N MET A 83 -3.93 1.18 -19.91
CA MET A 83 -5.00 0.98 -18.94
C MET A 83 -4.48 0.43 -17.61
N ALA A 84 -3.55 -0.53 -17.62
CA ALA A 84 -2.96 -1.07 -16.40
C ALA A 84 -2.22 0.01 -15.59
N LEU A 85 -1.42 0.84 -16.26
CA LEU A 85 -0.74 1.98 -15.64
C LEU A 85 -1.74 3.00 -15.09
N THR A 86 -2.77 3.33 -15.87
CA THR A 86 -3.83 4.26 -15.44
C THR A 86 -4.60 3.75 -14.21
N ILE A 87 -4.85 2.44 -14.11
CA ILE A 87 -5.45 1.83 -12.91
C ILE A 87 -4.56 2.08 -11.69
N ILE A 88 -3.24 1.91 -11.80
CA ILE A 88 -2.31 2.20 -10.69
C ILE A 88 -2.40 3.67 -10.27
N GLU A 89 -2.48 4.59 -11.23
CA GLU A 89 -2.59 6.02 -10.96
C GLU A 89 -3.89 6.41 -10.25
N LEU A 90 -5.00 5.74 -10.59
CA LEU A 90 -6.32 6.00 -10.03
C LEU A 90 -6.60 5.21 -8.74
N THR A 91 -5.72 4.30 -8.35
CA THR A 91 -5.86 3.47 -7.14
C THR A 91 -4.75 3.76 -6.13
N PHE A 92 -3.60 3.07 -6.25
CA PHE A 92 -2.51 3.08 -5.28
C PHE A 92 -1.87 4.47 -5.13
N ARG A 93 -1.84 5.27 -6.20
CA ARG A 93 -1.21 6.61 -6.17
C ARG A 93 -2.11 7.70 -5.57
N GLN A 94 -3.40 7.44 -5.37
CA GLN A 94 -4.33 8.46 -4.89
C GLN A 94 -4.00 8.90 -3.45
N PRO A 95 -4.15 10.20 -3.12
CA PRO A 95 -3.87 10.70 -1.77
C PRO A 95 -4.80 10.08 -0.71
N ALA A 96 -6.06 9.78 -1.06
CA ALA A 96 -6.97 9.00 -0.23
C ALA A 96 -6.37 7.63 0.14
N TYR A 97 -5.81 6.93 -0.85
CA TYR A 97 -5.23 5.61 -0.65
C TYR A 97 -4.01 5.64 0.27
N ARG A 98 -3.10 6.59 0.05
CA ARG A 98 -1.92 6.78 0.93
C ARG A 98 -2.32 7.05 2.38
N ARG A 99 -3.36 7.85 2.61
CA ARG A 99 -3.88 8.13 3.96
C ARG A 99 -4.54 6.91 4.58
N ALA A 100 -5.33 6.16 3.81
CA ALA A 100 -5.92 4.91 4.26
C ALA A 100 -4.83 3.88 4.62
N LEU A 101 -3.75 3.84 3.84
CA LEU A 101 -2.60 2.97 4.10
C LEU A 101 -1.89 3.33 5.41
N ILE A 102 -1.67 4.62 5.69
CA ILE A 102 -1.12 5.08 6.97
C ILE A 102 -2.00 4.61 8.13
N ILE A 103 -3.32 4.77 8.01
CA ILE A 103 -4.27 4.33 9.04
C ILE A 103 -4.20 2.81 9.23
N ARG A 104 -4.10 2.03 8.14
CA ARG A 104 -4.08 0.57 8.18
C ARG A 104 -2.75 -0.01 8.69
N LYS A 105 -1.61 0.56 8.27
CA LYS A 105 -0.28 -0.03 8.47
C LYS A 105 0.54 0.65 9.58
N VAL A 106 0.42 1.97 9.74
CA VAL A 106 1.27 2.74 10.66
C VAL A 106 0.60 2.95 12.02
N VAL A 107 -0.71 3.21 12.03
CA VAL A 107 -1.44 3.49 13.28
C VAL A 107 -1.43 2.29 14.25
N PRO A 108 -1.68 1.03 13.82
CA PRO A 108 -1.69 -0.11 14.75
C PRO A 108 -0.37 -0.32 15.52
N PRO A 109 0.82 -0.39 14.88
CA PRO A 109 2.07 -0.54 15.63
C PRO A 109 2.38 0.67 16.49
N PHE A 110 2.09 1.89 16.02
CA PHE A 110 2.28 3.10 16.83
C PHE A 110 1.41 3.09 18.09
N MET A 111 0.15 2.65 17.97
CA MET A 111 -0.75 2.51 19.11
C MET A 111 -0.24 1.44 20.10
N GLY A 112 0.30 0.32 19.58
CA GLY A 112 0.97 -0.67 20.42
C GLY A 112 2.12 -0.07 21.25
N LEU A 113 2.98 0.74 20.62
CA LEU A 113 4.09 1.41 21.30
C LEU A 113 3.63 2.47 22.29
N ALA A 114 2.59 3.22 21.98
CA ALA A 114 2.04 4.23 22.88
C ALA A 114 1.44 3.62 24.16
N LEU A 115 0.89 2.40 24.09
CA LEU A 115 0.40 1.66 25.27
C LEU A 115 1.51 0.92 26.04
N ALA A 116 2.70 0.75 25.44
CA ALA A 116 3.77 -0.05 26.01
C ALA A 116 4.20 0.37 27.43
N PRO A 117 4.33 1.67 27.78
CA PRO A 117 4.71 2.06 29.14
C PRO A 117 3.70 1.62 30.20
N GLY A 118 2.39 1.73 29.89
CA GLY A 118 1.33 1.30 30.79
C GLY A 118 1.31 -0.22 30.96
N ALA A 119 1.44 -0.97 29.86
CA ALA A 119 1.54 -2.42 29.90
C ALA A 119 2.79 -2.90 30.66
N ALA A 120 3.94 -2.24 30.44
CA ALA A 120 5.19 -2.53 31.13
C ALA A 120 5.07 -2.31 32.65
N TYR A 121 4.40 -1.23 33.09
CA TYR A 121 4.16 -0.99 34.51
C TYR A 121 3.29 -2.08 35.16
N VAL A 122 2.21 -2.49 34.50
CA VAL A 122 1.34 -3.57 35.01
C VAL A 122 2.10 -4.89 35.08
N LEU A 123 2.88 -5.25 34.05
CA LEU A 123 3.70 -6.46 34.06
C LEU A 123 4.79 -6.42 35.14
N ALA A 124 5.46 -5.27 35.28
CA ALA A 124 6.52 -5.07 36.25
C ALA A 124 6.01 -5.14 37.71
N SER A 125 4.84 -4.55 37.99
CA SER A 125 4.24 -4.62 39.33
C SER A 125 3.86 -6.06 39.71
N LYS A 126 3.29 -6.83 38.77
CA LYS A 126 3.03 -8.26 38.98
C LYS A 126 4.30 -9.06 39.19
N PHE A 127 5.38 -8.75 38.48
CA PHE A 127 6.67 -9.39 38.68
C PHE A 127 7.27 -9.06 40.06
N ALA A 128 7.11 -7.82 40.52
CA ALA A 128 7.60 -7.37 41.82
C ALA A 128 6.92 -8.10 43.00
N ASP A 129 5.69 -8.58 42.85
CA ASP A 129 4.97 -9.36 43.88
C ASP A 129 5.59 -10.76 44.11
N TYR A 130 6.27 -11.33 43.11
CA TYR A 130 6.86 -12.66 43.19
C TYR A 130 8.27 -12.70 43.79
N GLN A 131 8.95 -11.56 43.90
CA GLN A 131 10.30 -11.48 44.44
C GLN A 131 10.27 -11.00 45.91
N GLN A 132 11.20 -11.49 46.74
CA GLN A 132 11.30 -11.12 48.16
C GLN A 132 12.66 -10.51 48.55
N VAL A 133 13.53 -10.25 47.57
CA VAL A 133 14.93 -9.83 47.78
C VAL A 133 15.06 -8.31 47.83
N VAL A 134 14.23 -7.59 47.09
CA VAL A 134 14.30 -6.13 46.90
C VAL A 134 12.97 -5.49 47.32
N ASN A 135 13.00 -4.21 47.69
CA ASN A 135 11.75 -3.45 47.89
C ASN A 135 10.88 -3.51 46.62
N PRO A 136 9.57 -3.80 46.73
CA PRO A 136 8.64 -3.85 45.60
C PRO A 136 8.71 -2.65 44.65
N GLN A 137 8.93 -1.45 45.18
CA GLN A 137 9.05 -0.23 44.38
C GLN A 137 10.28 -0.26 43.46
N SER A 138 11.45 -0.60 44.02
CA SER A 138 12.69 -0.69 43.25
C SER A 138 12.66 -1.86 42.26
N ALA A 139 12.06 -2.99 42.64
CA ALA A 139 11.88 -4.13 41.75
C ALA A 139 10.99 -3.80 40.54
N THR A 140 9.88 -3.08 40.76
CA THR A 140 8.99 -2.62 39.68
C THR A 140 9.73 -1.68 38.73
N GLN A 141 10.49 -0.73 39.26
CA GLN A 141 11.26 0.21 38.43
C GLN A 141 12.32 -0.50 37.58
N MET A 142 13.08 -1.42 38.17
CA MET A 142 14.09 -2.20 37.44
C MET A 142 13.47 -3.07 36.35
N ALA A 143 12.38 -3.78 36.66
CA ALA A 143 11.67 -4.60 35.68
C ALA A 143 11.06 -3.75 34.55
N MET A 144 10.46 -2.61 34.87
CA MET A 144 9.90 -1.69 33.88
C MET A 144 10.99 -1.16 32.94
N ILE A 145 12.15 -0.74 33.47
CA ILE A 145 13.29 -0.30 32.66
C ILE A 145 13.73 -1.43 31.72
N GLY A 146 13.91 -2.65 32.23
CA GLY A 146 14.31 -3.80 31.42
C GLY A 146 13.33 -4.09 30.27
N ILE A 147 12.02 -4.12 30.58
CA ILE A 147 10.96 -4.33 29.57
C ILE A 147 10.99 -3.20 28.53
N MET A 148 11.06 -1.94 28.96
CA MET A 148 11.06 -0.79 28.04
C MET A 148 12.31 -0.74 27.18
N THR A 149 13.48 -1.09 27.71
CA THR A 149 14.73 -1.21 26.94
C THR A 149 14.59 -2.28 25.86
N TYR A 150 14.04 -3.46 26.20
CA TYR A 150 13.80 -4.52 25.23
C TYR A 150 12.81 -4.09 24.14
N VAL A 151 11.67 -3.51 24.53
CA VAL A 151 10.66 -3.00 23.58
C VAL A 151 11.28 -1.95 22.66
N GLY A 152 12.03 -1.00 23.20
CA GLY A 152 12.71 0.03 22.41
C GLY A 152 13.69 -0.56 21.40
N ALA A 153 14.55 -1.49 21.83
CA ALA A 153 15.54 -2.12 20.98
C ALA A 153 14.91 -3.00 19.87
N VAL A 154 13.88 -3.79 20.19
CA VAL A 154 13.20 -4.61 19.19
C VAL A 154 12.41 -3.76 18.20
N SER A 155 11.81 -2.67 18.67
CA SER A 155 11.03 -1.77 17.81
C SER A 155 11.90 -1.07 16.77
N THR A 156 13.10 -0.62 17.15
CA THR A 156 14.04 0.01 16.21
C THR A 156 14.51 -0.98 15.16
N ILE A 157 14.87 -2.20 15.55
CA ILE A 157 15.24 -3.28 14.62
C ILE A 157 14.07 -3.60 13.69
N GLY A 158 12.85 -3.68 14.22
CA GLY A 158 11.64 -3.95 13.44
C GLY A 158 11.39 -2.89 12.37
N ILE A 159 11.56 -1.60 12.70
CA ILE A 159 11.42 -0.51 11.71
C ILE A 159 12.45 -0.67 10.59
N VAL A 160 13.71 -0.95 10.92
CA VAL A 160 14.75 -1.16 9.91
C VAL A 160 14.38 -2.36 9.04
N ALA A 161 14.10 -3.52 9.64
CA ALA A 161 13.76 -4.75 8.91
C ALA A 161 12.58 -4.55 7.95
N VAL A 162 11.49 -3.92 8.39
CA VAL A 162 10.29 -3.70 7.57
C VAL A 162 10.54 -2.68 6.45
N THR A 163 11.39 -1.68 6.68
CA THR A 163 11.66 -0.64 5.67
C THR A 163 12.77 -1.00 4.69
N THR A 164 13.61 -1.99 5.01
CA THR A 164 14.71 -2.47 4.16
C THR A 164 14.46 -3.82 3.49
N ALA A 165 13.35 -4.49 3.79
CA ALA A 165 13.01 -5.78 3.17
C ALA A 165 12.83 -5.65 1.65
N ASN A 166 13.56 -6.47 0.90
CA ASN A 166 13.56 -6.48 -0.57
C ASN A 166 13.20 -7.85 -1.16
N ASP A 167 12.94 -8.89 -0.35
CA ASP A 167 12.71 -10.26 -0.82
C ASP A 167 11.51 -10.39 -1.77
N GLN A 168 10.57 -9.46 -1.67
CA GLN A 168 9.37 -9.38 -2.51
C GLN A 168 9.57 -8.63 -3.83
N MET A 169 10.78 -8.09 -4.10
CA MET A 169 11.09 -7.34 -5.31
C MET A 169 11.73 -8.28 -6.32
N ASP A 170 11.02 -8.58 -7.41
CA ASP A 170 11.55 -9.42 -8.47
C ASP A 170 12.14 -8.56 -9.60
N ARG A 171 11.28 -7.82 -10.31
CA ARG A 171 11.69 -7.05 -11.48
C ARG A 171 11.78 -5.56 -11.20
N ILE A 172 10.93 -5.06 -10.31
CA ILE A 172 10.91 -3.64 -9.97
C ILE A 172 11.45 -3.44 -8.57
N SER A 173 12.53 -2.66 -8.51
CA SER A 173 13.22 -2.30 -7.28
C SER A 173 13.22 -0.79 -7.08
N TRP A 174 13.54 -0.34 -5.87
CA TRP A 174 13.65 1.09 -5.59
C TRP A 174 14.98 1.67 -6.10
N ALA A 175 14.93 2.87 -6.68
CA ALA A 175 16.13 3.61 -7.04
C ALA A 175 16.99 3.94 -5.80
N GLN A 176 18.29 4.04 -6.01
CA GLN A 176 19.22 4.45 -4.95
C GLN A 176 18.86 5.87 -4.47
N GLY A 177 18.89 6.10 -3.16
CA GLY A 177 18.54 7.39 -2.56
C GLY A 177 17.04 7.57 -2.24
N MET A 178 16.15 6.65 -2.64
CA MET A 178 14.75 6.70 -2.23
C MET A 178 14.59 6.57 -0.72
N ALA A 179 13.84 7.48 -0.11
CA ALA A 179 13.60 7.51 1.33
C ALA A 179 12.84 6.25 1.81
N LEU A 180 13.27 5.67 2.93
CA LEU A 180 12.69 4.44 3.50
C LEU A 180 11.19 4.55 3.80
N SER A 181 10.73 5.73 4.24
CA SER A 181 9.32 6.01 4.49
C SER A 181 8.48 5.96 3.20
N GLU A 182 9.02 6.47 2.10
CA GLU A 182 8.35 6.43 0.80
C GLU A 182 8.28 5.02 0.25
N ARG A 183 9.36 4.23 0.38
CA ARG A 183 9.37 2.82 -0.01
C ARG A 183 8.27 2.05 0.70
N TYR A 184 8.17 2.23 2.02
CA TYR A 184 7.15 1.57 2.82
C TYR A 184 5.71 1.95 2.44
N LEU A 185 5.45 3.24 2.20
CA LEU A 185 4.12 3.73 1.84
C LEU A 185 3.74 3.46 0.38
N ARG A 186 4.71 3.26 -0.50
CA ARG A 186 4.51 3.01 -1.94
C ARG A 186 4.79 1.57 -2.33
N GLU A 187 4.97 0.67 -1.37
CA GLU A 187 5.27 -0.73 -1.65
C GLU A 187 4.14 -1.43 -2.44
N GLU A 188 2.87 -1.08 -2.17
CA GLU A 188 1.74 -1.64 -2.94
C GLU A 188 1.69 -1.09 -4.38
N GLU A 189 2.15 0.16 -4.60
CA GLU A 189 2.32 0.75 -5.94
C GLU A 189 3.44 0.02 -6.71
N ARG A 190 4.59 -0.20 -6.06
CA ARG A 190 5.72 -0.95 -6.64
C ARG A 190 5.32 -2.39 -6.97
N ALA A 191 4.67 -3.09 -6.04
CA ALA A 191 4.24 -4.47 -6.24
C ALA A 191 3.22 -4.59 -7.40
N ALA A 192 2.31 -3.62 -7.55
CA ALA A 192 1.41 -3.59 -8.70
C ALA A 192 2.17 -3.41 -10.03
N LEU A 193 3.16 -2.52 -10.05
CA LEU A 193 4.00 -2.32 -11.22
C LEU A 193 4.86 -3.55 -11.53
N ASP A 194 5.35 -4.25 -10.50
CA ASP A 194 6.14 -5.49 -10.62
C ASP A 194 5.35 -6.60 -11.31
N ARG A 195 4.04 -6.70 -11.01
CA ARG A 195 3.12 -7.62 -11.68
C ARG A 195 2.91 -7.27 -13.15
N ILE A 196 2.79 -5.99 -13.48
CA ILE A 196 2.74 -5.53 -14.89
C ILE A 196 4.05 -5.92 -15.59
N ALA A 197 5.19 -5.57 -14.99
CA ALA A 197 6.50 -5.94 -15.48
C ALA A 197 6.55 -7.43 -15.82
N GLN A 198 6.30 -8.32 -14.85
CA GLN A 198 6.28 -9.77 -15.04
C GLN A 198 5.33 -10.25 -16.15
N ALA A 199 4.23 -9.55 -16.41
CA ALA A 199 3.26 -9.94 -17.43
C ALA A 199 3.62 -9.49 -18.85
N TRP A 200 4.42 -8.43 -18.99
CA TRP A 200 4.88 -7.90 -20.28
C TRP A 200 6.24 -8.46 -20.70
N GLY A 201 7.12 -8.74 -19.75
CA GLY A 201 8.47 -9.19 -20.06
C GLY A 201 8.65 -10.69 -20.09
N PHE A 202 9.89 -11.14 -20.28
CA PHE A 202 10.19 -12.55 -20.30
C PHE A 202 10.02 -13.16 -18.90
N LYS A 203 9.46 -14.36 -18.87
CA LYS A 203 9.33 -15.17 -17.64
C LYS A 203 10.63 -15.87 -17.27
N ASP A 204 11.51 -16.09 -18.25
CA ASP A 204 12.80 -16.76 -18.05
C ASP A 204 13.80 -15.77 -17.43
N PRO A 205 14.35 -16.05 -16.23
CA PRO A 205 15.33 -15.19 -15.58
C PRO A 205 16.54 -14.86 -16.46
N ASN A 206 16.98 -15.79 -17.32
CA ASN A 206 18.17 -15.60 -18.16
C ASN A 206 17.95 -14.64 -19.32
N ARG A 207 16.70 -14.33 -19.64
CA ARG A 207 16.32 -13.43 -20.73
C ARG A 207 15.85 -12.07 -20.22
N LYS A 208 15.74 -11.90 -18.89
CA LYS A 208 15.43 -10.60 -18.29
C LYS A 208 16.54 -9.61 -18.64
N GLY A 209 16.17 -8.44 -19.15
CA GLY A 209 17.07 -7.41 -19.65
C GLY A 209 17.24 -7.39 -21.17
N GLU A 210 16.80 -8.42 -21.89
CA GLU A 210 16.78 -8.46 -23.35
C GLU A 210 15.46 -7.93 -23.95
N GLU A 211 14.50 -7.54 -23.11
CA GLU A 211 13.23 -7.00 -23.58
C GLU A 211 13.39 -5.64 -24.25
N GLU A 212 12.85 -5.54 -25.47
CA GLU A 212 12.77 -4.34 -26.28
C GLU A 212 11.33 -4.13 -26.75
N GLY A 213 10.92 -2.87 -26.88
CA GLY A 213 9.61 -2.51 -27.41
C GLY A 213 9.11 -1.19 -26.83
N GLU A 214 8.21 -0.53 -27.57
CA GLU A 214 7.65 0.77 -27.19
C GLU A 214 6.95 0.71 -25.81
N GLU A 215 6.11 -0.30 -25.59
CA GLU A 215 5.42 -0.52 -24.31
C GLU A 215 6.40 -0.82 -23.17
N TRP A 216 7.49 -1.51 -23.47
CA TRP A 216 8.50 -1.82 -22.46
C TRP A 216 9.31 -0.60 -22.04
N ASP A 217 9.67 0.24 -23.01
CA ASP A 217 10.35 1.50 -22.77
C ASP A 217 9.42 2.50 -22.05
N GLU A 218 8.12 2.52 -22.38
CA GLU A 218 7.12 3.29 -21.64
C GLU A 218 7.05 2.84 -20.17
N LEU A 219 7.00 1.53 -19.92
CA LEU A 219 7.00 0.98 -18.56
C LEU A 219 8.27 1.39 -17.79
N ARG A 220 9.44 1.29 -18.45
CA ARG A 220 10.74 1.68 -17.88
C ARG A 220 10.80 3.17 -17.55
N GLU A 221 10.34 4.02 -18.46
CA GLU A 221 10.26 5.47 -18.23
C GLU A 221 9.27 5.79 -17.10
N TRP A 222 8.09 5.18 -17.11
CA TRP A 222 7.05 5.38 -16.10
C TRP A 222 7.56 5.00 -14.70
N ALA A 223 8.27 3.87 -14.58
CA ALA A 223 8.93 3.44 -13.35
C ALA A 223 10.04 4.42 -12.93
N GLY A 224 10.90 4.82 -13.87
CA GLY A 224 12.04 5.70 -13.65
C GLY A 224 11.64 7.07 -13.11
N LEU A 225 10.61 7.69 -13.69
CA LEU A 225 10.04 8.97 -13.24
C LEU A 225 9.52 8.91 -11.79
N ARG A 226 9.31 7.72 -11.26
CA ARG A 226 8.71 7.46 -9.93
C ARG A 226 9.71 6.93 -8.91
N GLY A 227 11.01 6.95 -9.22
CA GLY A 227 12.06 6.48 -8.33
C GLY A 227 12.12 4.96 -8.21
N MET A 228 11.62 4.25 -9.21
CA MET A 228 11.71 2.80 -9.34
C MET A 228 12.63 2.45 -10.50
N VAL A 229 13.28 1.29 -10.43
CA VAL A 229 14.19 0.79 -11.45
C VAL A 229 13.68 -0.57 -11.91
N LEU A 230 13.38 -0.65 -13.20
CA LEU A 230 13.06 -1.90 -13.89
C LEU A 230 14.35 -2.69 -14.13
N ASP A 231 14.36 -3.95 -13.71
CA ASP A 231 15.43 -4.93 -13.92
C ASP A 231 16.79 -4.37 -13.51
N LYS A 232 16.93 -4.12 -12.21
CA LYS A 232 18.18 -3.58 -11.63
C LYS A 232 19.28 -4.63 -11.72
N VAL A 233 20.33 -4.32 -12.47
CA VAL A 233 21.46 -5.21 -12.78
C VAL A 233 22.09 -5.87 -11.54
N GLU A 234 22.23 -5.12 -10.44
CA GLU A 234 22.80 -5.64 -9.17
C GLU A 234 21.96 -6.72 -8.49
N LEU A 235 20.68 -6.84 -8.86
CA LEU A 235 19.73 -7.81 -8.29
C LEU A 235 19.41 -8.95 -9.27
N MET A 236 20.05 -8.98 -10.44
CA MET A 236 19.89 -10.07 -11.40
C MET A 236 20.67 -11.32 -10.96
N GLU A 237 20.10 -12.49 -11.24
CA GLU A 237 20.75 -13.77 -10.98
C GLU A 237 22.10 -13.86 -11.73
N GLY A 238 23.16 -14.23 -11.03
CA GLY A 238 24.52 -14.34 -11.60
C GLY A 238 25.38 -13.07 -11.48
N MET A 239 24.84 -11.97 -10.97
CA MET A 239 25.58 -10.71 -10.72
C MET A 239 25.93 -10.48 -9.24
N GLN A 240 25.60 -11.42 -8.34
CA GLN A 240 25.94 -11.43 -6.91
C GLN A 240 27.11 -12.36 -6.59
#